data_AF-A0A959AWZ7-F1
#
_entry.id   AF-A0A959AWZ7-F1
#
_cell.length_a   1.000
_cell.length_b   1.000
_cell.length_c   1.000
_cell.angle_alpha   90.00
_cell.angle_beta   90.00
_cell.angle_gamma   90.00
#
_symmetry.space_group_name_H-M   'P 1'
#
loop_
_entity.id
_entity.type
_entity.pdbx_description
1 polymer ?
#
loop_
_entity_poly.entity_id
_entity_poly.type
_entity_poly.pdbx_seq_one_letter_code
_entity_poly.pdbx_strand_id
1 'polypeptide(L)'
;RWTPYLNPLGTAQGYSLYRIEGGGAVLLGDYGPNTLEAADNNIDLSNPEQVRSCYFVEALAEVALNDSTRVVVNSRSNTACAEQEARIYIPNAFSPNEDGRNDEFRPFLQFGTPADYTLSIYDRYGGKLFETTDVDKGWDGKSRGKRVPVGLYVYHVRVEQANGTVIEQSGEVSLLR
;
A
#
# COMPACT_ATOMS: atom_id res chain seq x y z
N ARG A 1 -12.49 -3.57 13.46
CA ARG A 1 -13.07 -3.93 14.77
C ARG A 1 -12.67 -2.87 15.79
N TRP A 2 -13.54 -2.53 16.74
CA TRP A 2 -13.25 -1.61 17.84
C TRP A 2 -13.77 -2.15 19.18
N THR A 3 -13.32 -1.58 20.28
CA THR A 3 -13.81 -1.94 21.62
C THR A 3 -15.11 -1.19 21.95
N PRO A 4 -15.99 -1.76 22.79
CA PRO A 4 -17.18 -1.05 23.26
C PRO A 4 -16.83 0.26 23.98
N TYR A 5 -17.75 1.22 23.93
CA TYR A 5 -17.71 2.41 24.77
C TYR A 5 -17.79 2.01 26.26
N LEU A 6 -16.89 2.55 27.08
CA LEU A 6 -16.81 2.28 28.51
C LEU A 6 -16.96 3.59 29.30
N ASN A 7 -18.14 3.77 29.90
CA ASN A 7 -18.39 4.84 30.86
C ASN A 7 -19.40 4.33 31.91
N PRO A 8 -19.07 4.36 33.21
CA PRO A 8 -20.01 3.94 34.26
C PRO A 8 -21.32 4.73 34.30
N LEU A 9 -21.32 5.95 33.77
CA LEU A 9 -22.46 6.89 33.83
C LEU A 9 -23.23 6.97 32.52
N GLY A 10 -22.86 6.19 31.50
CA GLY A 10 -23.49 6.31 30.18
C GLY A 10 -23.42 5.05 29.33
N THR A 11 -24.24 5.04 28.29
CA THR A 11 -24.33 3.93 27.34
C THR A 11 -24.23 4.45 25.93
N ALA A 12 -23.48 3.74 25.07
CA ALA A 12 -23.46 4.04 23.65
C ALA A 12 -24.85 3.76 23.05
N GLN A 13 -25.35 4.72 22.28
CA GLN A 13 -26.54 4.60 21.44
C GLN A 13 -26.17 4.11 20.03
N GLY A 14 -24.92 4.34 19.62
CA GLY A 14 -24.40 3.89 18.33
C GLY A 14 -22.97 4.36 18.11
N TYR A 15 -22.44 3.98 16.96
CA TYR A 15 -21.10 4.33 16.51
C TYR A 15 -21.13 4.81 15.06
N SER A 16 -20.34 5.84 14.76
CA SER A 16 -20.10 6.31 13.40
C SER A 16 -18.65 6.00 13.03
N LEU A 17 -18.42 5.27 11.93
CA LEU A 17 -17.08 4.94 11.44
C LEU A 17 -16.62 5.97 10.42
N TYR A 18 -15.42 6.49 10.59
CA TYR A 18 -14.82 7.46 9.69
C TYR A 18 -13.50 6.95 9.12
N ARG A 19 -13.24 7.28 7.85
CA ARG A 19 -11.93 7.18 7.20
C ARG A 19 -11.31 8.58 7.09
N ILE A 20 -10.03 8.70 7.39
CA ILE A 20 -9.27 9.95 7.26
C ILE A 20 -8.76 10.05 5.82
N GLU A 21 -9.13 11.11 5.12
CA GLU A 21 -8.73 11.36 3.73
C GLU A 21 -8.48 12.85 3.50
N GLY A 22 -7.44 13.22 2.75
CA GLY A 22 -7.20 14.59 2.30
C GLY A 22 -7.15 15.66 3.40
N GLY A 23 -6.74 15.30 4.62
CA GLY A 23 -6.72 16.19 5.79
C GLY A 23 -8.07 16.35 6.52
N GLY A 24 -9.11 15.65 6.08
CA GLY A 24 -10.43 15.60 6.72
C GLY A 24 -10.84 14.17 7.11
N ALA A 25 -12.15 13.96 7.24
CA ALA A 25 -12.73 12.65 7.54
C ALA A 25 -14.00 12.42 6.72
N VAL A 26 -14.14 11.22 6.16
CA VAL A 26 -15.30 10.75 5.41
C VAL A 26 -16.07 9.75 6.26
N LEU A 27 -17.37 9.96 6.42
CA LEU A 27 -18.26 9.02 7.11
C LEU A 27 -18.45 7.79 6.22
N LEU A 28 -18.14 6.62 6.76
CA LEU A 28 -18.34 5.33 6.09
C LEU A 28 -19.68 4.70 6.45
N GLY A 29 -20.21 4.99 7.63
CA GLY A 29 -21.54 4.54 8.05
C GLY A 29 -21.78 4.64 9.55
N ASP A 30 -23.05 4.47 9.90
CA ASP A 30 -23.56 4.49 11.26
C ASP A 30 -24.03 3.09 11.68
N TYR A 31 -23.73 2.73 12.92
CA TYR A 31 -23.91 1.39 13.44
C TYR A 31 -24.60 1.42 14.80
N GLY A 32 -25.41 0.39 15.06
CA GLY A 32 -26.08 0.22 16.36
C GLY A 32 -25.10 -0.03 17.51
N PRO A 33 -25.57 0.07 18.76
CA PRO A 33 -24.72 0.09 19.95
C PRO A 33 -24.02 -1.25 20.25
N ASN A 34 -24.49 -2.34 19.65
CA ASN A 34 -23.91 -3.68 19.78
C ASN A 34 -22.99 -4.06 18.61
N THR A 35 -22.88 -3.21 17.58
CA THR A 35 -22.01 -3.45 16.43
C THR A 35 -20.62 -2.89 16.71
N LEU A 36 -19.62 -3.76 16.70
CA LEU A 36 -18.22 -3.44 17.03
C LEU A 36 -17.25 -3.77 15.87
N GLU A 37 -17.81 -4.07 14.71
CA GLU A 37 -17.06 -4.36 13.51
C GLU A 37 -17.77 -3.85 12.27
N ALA A 38 -16.97 -3.43 11.31
CA ALA A 38 -17.38 -3.02 9.98
C ALA A 38 -16.19 -3.22 9.04
N ALA A 39 -16.49 -3.34 7.75
CA ALA A 39 -15.50 -3.46 6.69
C ALA A 39 -15.64 -2.26 5.74
N ASP A 40 -14.51 -1.69 5.36
CA ASP A 40 -14.44 -0.75 4.24
C ASP A 40 -14.03 -1.53 2.99
N ASN A 41 -15.00 -1.75 2.10
CA ASN A 41 -14.79 -2.47 0.84
C ASN A 41 -14.58 -1.52 -0.35
N ASN A 42 -14.55 -0.20 -0.12
CA ASN A 42 -14.44 0.81 -1.18
C ASN A 42 -13.11 1.56 -1.04
N ILE A 43 -12.02 0.79 -1.10
CA ILE A 43 -10.64 1.27 -1.05
C ILE A 43 -10.06 1.14 -2.46
N ASP A 44 -9.64 2.26 -3.03
CA ASP A 44 -8.88 2.31 -4.27
C ASP A 44 -7.40 2.15 -3.97
N LEU A 45 -6.91 0.91 -4.08
CA LEU A 45 -5.50 0.59 -3.84
C LEU A 45 -4.57 1.08 -4.97
N SER A 46 -5.11 1.68 -6.04
CA SER A 46 -4.31 2.41 -7.03
C SER A 46 -4.00 3.84 -6.56
N ASN A 47 -4.78 4.39 -5.63
CA ASN A 47 -4.51 5.66 -4.99
C ASN A 47 -3.49 5.49 -3.85
N PRO A 48 -2.28 6.09 -3.94
CA PRO A 48 -1.26 5.98 -2.91
C PRO A 48 -1.73 6.40 -1.50
N GLU A 49 -2.66 7.36 -1.41
CA GLU A 49 -3.20 7.83 -0.13
C GLU A 49 -4.11 6.79 0.54
N GLN A 50 -4.72 5.89 -0.24
CA GLN A 50 -5.66 4.88 0.28
C GLN A 50 -5.00 3.53 0.55
N VAL A 51 -3.79 3.29 0.01
CA VAL A 51 -2.96 2.12 0.36
C VAL A 51 -2.73 2.05 1.88
N ARG A 52 -2.57 3.22 2.52
CA ARG A 52 -2.56 3.36 3.98
C ARG A 52 -3.80 4.14 4.42
N SER A 53 -4.87 3.43 4.70
CA SER A 53 -6.11 4.02 5.17
C SER A 53 -6.18 4.07 6.70
N CYS A 54 -6.44 5.25 7.25
CA CYS A 54 -6.59 5.46 8.68
C CYS A 54 -8.05 5.71 9.06
N TYR A 55 -8.47 5.17 10.19
CA TYR A 55 -9.86 5.17 10.64
C TYR A 55 -9.96 5.61 12.10
N PHE A 56 -11.11 6.15 12.45
CA PHE A 56 -11.52 6.32 13.83
C PHE A 56 -13.02 6.08 13.96
N VAL A 57 -13.47 5.80 15.18
CA VAL A 57 -14.88 5.61 15.51
C VAL A 57 -15.31 6.72 16.46
N GLU A 58 -16.48 7.29 16.21
CA GLU A 58 -17.14 8.20 17.14
C GLU A 58 -18.32 7.48 17.79
N ALA A 59 -18.31 7.39 19.12
CA ALA A 59 -19.43 6.85 19.88
C ALA A 59 -20.40 7.97 20.22
N LEU A 60 -21.67 7.78 19.87
CA LEU A 60 -22.77 8.60 20.35
C LEU A 60 -23.26 8.00 21.66
N ALA A 61 -23.00 8.64 22.79
CA ALA A 61 -23.31 8.10 24.11
C ALA A 61 -24.31 8.99 24.86
N GLU A 62 -25.25 8.36 25.55
CA GLU A 62 -26.14 9.03 26.48
C GLU A 62 -25.59 8.87 27.90
N VAL A 63 -25.32 10.00 28.56
CA VAL A 63 -24.70 10.05 29.89
C VAL A 63 -25.66 10.72 30.87
N ALA A 64 -25.80 10.12 32.05
CA ALA A 64 -26.54 10.70 33.17
C ALA A 64 -25.60 11.57 34.03
N LEU A 65 -25.99 12.82 34.26
CA LEU A 65 -25.29 13.76 35.12
C LEU A 65 -25.79 13.65 36.58
N ASN A 66 -25.07 14.29 37.50
CA ASN A 66 -25.38 14.24 38.94
C ASN A 66 -26.78 14.78 39.29
N ASP A 67 -27.32 15.67 38.47
CA ASP A 67 -28.66 16.26 38.61
C ASP A 67 -29.76 15.42 37.93
N SER A 68 -29.45 14.19 37.51
CA SER A 68 -30.32 13.29 36.73
C SER A 68 -30.63 13.74 35.30
N THR A 69 -30.01 14.83 34.83
CA THR A 69 -30.11 15.25 33.43
C THR A 69 -29.39 14.24 32.54
N ARG A 70 -30.00 13.87 31.40
CA ARG A 70 -29.40 12.99 30.39
C ARG A 70 -28.91 13.83 29.23
N VAL A 71 -27.64 13.69 28.88
CA VAL A 71 -27.01 14.42 27.77
C VAL A 71 -26.44 13.44 26.77
N VAL A 72 -26.54 13.80 25.49
CA VAL A 72 -25.89 13.07 24.41
C VAL A 72 -24.53 13.69 24.16
N VAL A 73 -23.49 12.86 24.21
CA VAL A 73 -22.10 13.27 24.00
C VAL A 73 -21.47 12.42 22.92
N ASN A 74 -20.53 13.02 22.19
CA ASN A 74 -19.72 12.31 21.22
C ASN A 74 -18.36 11.99 21.85
N SER A 75 -17.92 10.74 21.71
CA SER A 75 -16.61 10.30 22.19
C SER A 75 -15.83 9.70 21.04
N ARG A 76 -14.75 10.37 20.65
CA ARG A 76 -13.88 9.94 19.55
C ARG A 76 -12.82 8.96 20.04
N SER A 77 -12.62 7.86 19.33
CA SER A 77 -11.55 6.90 19.59
C SER A 77 -10.16 7.44 19.21
N ASN A 78 -9.12 6.66 19.50
CA ASN A 78 -7.85 6.82 18.83
C ASN A 78 -7.97 6.52 17.32
N THR A 79 -6.98 6.94 16.55
CA THR A 79 -6.83 6.57 15.14
C THR A 79 -6.15 5.21 15.03
N ALA A 80 -6.67 4.34 14.16
CA ALA A 80 -6.04 3.09 13.77
C ALA A 80 -5.88 3.05 12.25
N CYS A 81 -4.71 2.66 11.75
CA CYS A 81 -4.44 2.59 10.32
C CYS A 81 -4.26 1.14 9.87
N ALA A 82 -4.79 0.84 8.69
CA ALA A 82 -4.53 -0.39 7.96
C ALA A 82 -3.71 -0.03 6.72
N GLU A 83 -2.67 -0.80 6.44
CA GLU A 83 -1.79 -0.62 5.29
C GLU A 83 -1.78 -1.92 4.48
N GLN A 84 -1.99 -1.80 3.17
CA GLN A 84 -1.81 -2.92 2.27
C GLN A 84 -0.33 -3.08 1.97
N GLU A 85 0.23 -4.25 2.29
CA GLU A 85 1.61 -4.58 1.95
C GLU A 85 1.83 -4.53 0.44
N ALA A 86 2.94 -3.92 0.02
CA ALA A 86 3.34 -3.90 -1.37
C ALA A 86 3.75 -5.29 -1.82
N ARG A 87 3.36 -5.64 -3.04
CA ARG A 87 3.76 -6.88 -3.71
C ARG A 87 4.59 -6.53 -4.92
N ILE A 88 5.72 -7.21 -5.05
CA ILE A 88 6.60 -7.08 -6.21
C ILE A 88 6.41 -8.33 -7.07
N TYR A 89 6.02 -8.12 -8.32
CA TYR A 89 5.97 -9.16 -9.34
C TYR A 89 7.14 -8.96 -10.28
N ILE A 90 8.02 -9.95 -10.38
CA ILE A 90 9.19 -9.88 -11.24
C ILE A 90 9.02 -10.88 -12.39
N PRO A 91 9.01 -10.42 -13.66
CA PRO A 91 8.98 -11.34 -14.79
C PRO A 91 10.26 -12.19 -14.84
N ASN A 92 10.18 -13.40 -15.38
CA ASN A 92 11.34 -14.28 -15.50
C ASN A 92 12.00 -14.21 -16.89
N ALA A 93 11.35 -13.58 -17.86
CA ALA A 93 11.84 -13.43 -19.22
C ALA A 93 11.25 -12.19 -19.90
N PHE A 94 11.97 -11.68 -20.90
CA PHE A 94 11.52 -10.59 -21.78
C PHE A 94 12.15 -10.73 -23.18
N SER A 95 11.54 -10.09 -24.18
CA SER A 95 11.90 -10.20 -25.60
C SER A 95 11.96 -8.81 -26.24
N PRO A 96 13.11 -8.11 -26.20
CA PRO A 96 13.28 -6.79 -26.81
C PRO A 96 13.36 -6.88 -28.35
N ASN A 97 12.24 -7.22 -28.97
CA ASN A 97 12.06 -7.40 -30.41
C ASN A 97 11.27 -6.25 -31.08
N GLU A 98 10.85 -5.27 -30.29
CA GLU A 98 10.13 -4.05 -30.69
C GLU A 98 8.70 -4.35 -31.21
N ASP A 99 8.07 -5.44 -30.72
CA ASP A 99 6.68 -5.79 -31.04
C ASP A 99 5.64 -5.19 -30.09
N GLY A 100 6.10 -4.46 -29.06
CA GLY A 100 5.29 -3.82 -28.03
C GLY A 100 4.96 -4.73 -26.84
N ARG A 101 5.45 -5.97 -26.81
CA ARG A 101 5.13 -6.97 -25.77
C ARG A 101 6.41 -7.50 -25.12
N ASN A 102 6.54 -7.25 -23.82
CA ASN A 102 7.72 -7.66 -23.04
C ASN A 102 9.04 -7.14 -23.63
N ASP A 103 9.04 -5.95 -24.23
CA ASP A 103 10.25 -5.33 -24.80
C ASP A 103 11.22 -4.82 -23.72
N GLU A 104 10.70 -4.58 -22.52
CA GLU A 104 11.49 -4.14 -21.38
C GLU A 104 11.28 -5.07 -20.19
N PHE A 105 12.38 -5.39 -19.52
CA PHE A 105 12.36 -6.03 -18.22
C PHE A 105 12.15 -4.97 -17.12
N ARG A 106 11.00 -5.02 -16.44
CA ARG A 106 10.75 -4.21 -15.25
C ARG A 106 9.94 -4.99 -14.21
N PRO A 107 10.28 -4.87 -12.91
CA PRO A 107 9.40 -5.26 -11.82
C PRO A 107 8.08 -4.51 -11.88
N PHE A 108 6.99 -5.18 -11.52
CA PHE A 108 5.68 -4.56 -11.34
C PHE A 108 5.36 -4.48 -9.85
N LEU A 109 5.19 -3.25 -9.36
CA LEU A 109 4.75 -2.99 -7.99
C LEU A 109 3.22 -2.94 -7.94
N GLN A 110 2.65 -3.81 -7.12
CA GLN A 110 1.23 -3.81 -6.80
C GLN A 110 1.04 -3.32 -5.37
N PHE A 111 0.17 -2.34 -5.21
CA PHE A 111 -0.16 -1.68 -3.94
C PHE A 111 1.01 -0.91 -3.32
N GLY A 112 0.85 0.40 -3.26
CA GLY A 112 1.85 1.30 -2.67
C GLY A 112 2.70 2.02 -3.69
N THR A 113 3.19 3.18 -3.27
CA THR A 113 4.17 3.97 -3.99
C THR A 113 5.51 3.81 -3.28
N PRO A 114 6.57 3.40 -4.00
CA PRO A 114 7.89 3.32 -3.40
C PRO A 114 8.34 4.73 -2.98
N ALA A 115 8.79 4.87 -1.74
CA ALA A 115 9.53 6.04 -1.28
C ALA A 115 10.94 6.05 -1.91
N ASP A 116 11.52 4.87 -2.09
CA ASP A 116 12.76 4.65 -2.84
C ASP A 116 12.67 3.37 -3.67
N TYR A 117 13.32 3.36 -4.83
CA TYR A 117 13.33 2.24 -5.77
C TYR A 117 14.69 2.15 -6.44
N THR A 118 15.20 0.94 -6.57
CA THR A 118 16.38 0.65 -7.40
C THR A 118 16.21 -0.67 -8.11
N LEU A 119 16.43 -0.65 -9.42
CA LEU A 119 16.58 -1.83 -10.25
C LEU A 119 17.98 -1.82 -10.86
N SER A 120 18.73 -2.89 -10.64
CA SER A 120 20.07 -3.09 -11.19
C SER A 120 20.12 -4.42 -11.93
N ILE A 121 20.73 -4.43 -13.12
CA ILE A 121 20.94 -5.63 -13.95
C ILE A 121 22.43 -5.85 -14.13
N TYR A 122 22.84 -7.10 -14.02
CA TYR A 122 24.21 -7.55 -14.12
C TYR A 122 24.35 -8.68 -15.15
N ASP A 123 25.52 -8.74 -15.78
CA ASP A 123 25.95 -9.95 -16.47
C ASP A 123 26.31 -11.07 -15.48
N ARG A 124 26.51 -12.28 -16.02
CA ARG A 124 26.92 -13.48 -15.26
C ARG A 124 28.29 -13.38 -14.56
N TYR A 125 29.06 -12.34 -14.84
CA TYR A 125 30.38 -12.09 -14.26
C TYR A 125 30.37 -10.93 -13.24
N GLY A 126 29.18 -10.38 -12.93
CA GLY A 126 29.01 -9.28 -11.98
C GLY A 126 29.17 -7.88 -12.60
N GLY A 127 29.33 -7.77 -13.92
CA GLY A 127 29.38 -6.50 -14.63
C GLY A 127 27.99 -5.84 -14.68
N LYS A 128 27.85 -4.65 -14.09
CA LYS A 128 26.58 -3.88 -14.12
C LYS A 128 26.29 -3.40 -15.54
N LEU A 129 25.14 -3.80 -16.07
CA LEU A 129 24.69 -3.50 -17.43
C LEU A 129 23.69 -2.35 -17.48
N PHE A 130 22.83 -2.25 -16.46
CA PHE A 130 21.76 -1.28 -16.34
C PHE A 130 21.47 -0.98 -14.87
N GLU A 131 21.04 0.25 -14.60
CA GLU A 131 20.57 0.69 -13.29
C GLU A 131 19.57 1.82 -13.47
N THR A 132 18.51 1.81 -12.67
CA THR A 132 17.52 2.89 -12.64
C THR A 132 16.94 3.01 -11.23
N THR A 133 16.58 4.23 -10.86
CA THR A 133 15.75 4.54 -9.69
C THR A 133 14.33 4.95 -10.07
N ASP A 134 14.03 4.94 -11.37
CA ASP A 134 12.71 5.23 -11.93
C ASP A 134 11.93 3.93 -12.10
N VAL A 135 10.79 3.82 -11.42
CA VAL A 135 9.91 2.63 -11.42
C VAL A 135 9.27 2.36 -12.78
N ASP A 136 9.12 3.39 -13.61
CA ASP A 136 8.51 3.27 -14.93
C ASP A 136 9.52 2.90 -16.01
N LYS A 137 10.83 2.91 -15.69
CA LYS A 137 11.88 2.51 -16.63
C LYS A 137 12.27 1.05 -16.46
N GLY A 138 12.20 0.30 -17.54
CA GLY A 138 12.74 -1.06 -17.62
C GLY A 138 14.07 -1.14 -18.37
N TRP A 139 14.66 -2.32 -18.34
CA TRP A 139 15.83 -2.65 -19.13
C TRP A 139 15.42 -3.21 -20.49
N ASP A 140 15.85 -2.57 -21.57
CA ASP A 140 15.52 -2.91 -22.96
C ASP A 140 16.49 -3.93 -23.60
N GLY A 141 17.33 -4.58 -22.80
CA GLY A 141 18.36 -5.50 -23.30
C GLY A 141 19.56 -4.80 -23.96
N LYS A 142 19.78 -3.50 -23.70
CA LYS A 142 20.98 -2.78 -24.12
C LYS A 142 21.87 -2.43 -22.93
N SER A 143 23.18 -2.40 -23.16
CA SER A 143 24.14 -1.79 -22.24
C SER A 143 24.97 -0.76 -23.00
N ARG A 144 25.03 0.47 -22.48
CA ARG A 144 25.72 1.60 -23.11
C ARG A 144 25.29 1.80 -24.59
N GLY A 145 24.00 1.64 -24.86
CA GLY A 145 23.40 1.77 -26.19
C GLY A 145 23.60 0.58 -27.14
N LYS A 146 24.31 -0.48 -26.73
CA LYS A 146 24.53 -1.68 -27.56
C LYS A 146 23.71 -2.85 -27.04
N ARG A 147 23.09 -3.61 -27.95
CA ARG A 147 22.35 -4.84 -27.60
C ARG A 147 23.28 -5.86 -26.95
N VAL A 148 22.86 -6.45 -25.84
CA VAL A 148 23.60 -7.55 -25.20
C VAL A 148 23.18 -8.91 -25.78
N PRO A 149 23.97 -9.98 -25.64
CA PRO A 149 23.60 -11.31 -26.15
C PRO A 149 22.27 -11.86 -25.59
N VAL A 150 21.69 -12.86 -26.26
CA VAL A 150 20.60 -13.68 -25.68
C VAL A 150 21.19 -14.48 -24.52
N GLY A 151 20.48 -14.60 -23.40
CA GLY A 151 20.96 -15.37 -22.27
C GLY A 151 20.32 -14.99 -20.94
N LEU A 152 20.90 -15.53 -19.86
CA LEU A 152 20.51 -15.24 -18.48
C LEU A 152 21.30 -14.05 -17.93
N TYR A 153 20.59 -13.19 -17.22
CA TYR A 153 21.10 -12.00 -16.55
C TYR A 153 20.61 -12.00 -15.11
N VAL A 154 21.39 -11.39 -14.21
CA VAL A 154 21.04 -11.28 -12.79
C VAL A 154 20.41 -9.92 -12.55
N TYR A 155 19.28 -9.89 -11.85
CA TYR A 155 18.68 -8.64 -11.38
C TYR A 155 18.78 -8.53 -9.87
N HIS A 156 18.81 -7.28 -9.40
CA HIS A 156 18.60 -6.90 -8.02
C HIS A 156 17.58 -5.76 -7.97
N VAL A 157 16.54 -5.91 -7.16
CA VAL A 157 15.49 -4.93 -6.94
C VAL A 157 15.44 -4.59 -5.46
N ARG A 158 15.48 -3.30 -5.14
CA ARG A 158 15.27 -2.77 -3.79
C ARG A 158 14.13 -1.78 -3.82
N VAL A 159 13.18 -1.93 -2.89
CA VAL A 159 12.01 -1.06 -2.74
C VAL A 159 11.87 -0.66 -1.29
N GLU A 160 11.77 0.63 -1.03
CA GLU A 160 11.46 1.16 0.29
C GLU A 160 10.04 1.72 0.28
N GLN A 161 9.21 1.26 1.21
CA GLN A 161 7.84 1.74 1.38
C GLN A 161 7.80 2.99 2.26
N ALA A 162 6.70 3.75 2.19
CA ALA A 162 6.52 4.97 2.99
C ALA A 162 6.56 4.75 4.51
N ASN A 163 6.30 3.52 4.98
CA ASN A 163 6.42 3.14 6.38
C ASN A 163 7.85 2.76 6.81
N GLY A 164 8.84 2.84 5.90
CA GLY A 164 10.24 2.48 6.13
C GLY A 164 10.56 0.99 5.91
N THR A 165 9.57 0.17 5.53
CA THR A 165 9.79 -1.24 5.22
C THR A 165 10.56 -1.37 3.90
N VAL A 166 11.64 -2.15 3.92
CA VAL A 166 12.47 -2.42 2.74
C VAL A 166 12.20 -3.83 2.24
N ILE A 167 11.91 -3.95 0.94
CA ILE A 167 11.73 -5.20 0.21
C ILE A 167 12.86 -5.31 -0.80
N GLU A 168 13.66 -6.37 -0.69
CA GLU A 168 14.72 -6.69 -1.63
C GLU A 168 14.46 -8.04 -2.30
N GLN A 169 14.65 -8.09 -3.62
CA GLN A 169 14.54 -9.30 -4.40
C GLN A 169 15.66 -9.39 -5.43
N SER A 170 16.24 -10.57 -5.55
CA SER A 170 17.26 -10.89 -6.55
C SER A 170 16.91 -12.19 -7.23
N GLY A 171 17.35 -12.33 -8.47
CA GLY A 171 17.10 -13.53 -9.24
C GLY A 171 17.67 -13.42 -10.65
N GLU A 172 17.19 -14.31 -11.51
CA GLU A 172 17.62 -14.40 -12.89
C GLU A 172 16.48 -14.00 -13.84
N VAL A 173 16.83 -13.33 -14.93
CA VAL A 173 15.93 -13.02 -16.04
C VAL A 173 16.53 -13.53 -17.34
N SER A 174 15.69 -14.16 -18.17
CA SER A 174 16.05 -14.58 -19.53
C SER A 174 15.77 -13.48 -20.55
N LEU A 175 16.78 -13.03 -21.26
CA LEU A 175 16.63 -12.20 -22.46
C LEU A 175 16.44 -13.13 -23.67
N LEU A 176 15.30 -13.00 -24.34
CA LEU A 176 14.92 -13.74 -25.54
C LEU A 176 14.91 -12.83 -26.78
N ARG A 177 14.77 -13.39 -27.98
CA ARG A 177 14.59 -12.64 -29.24
C ARG A 177 13.68 -13.39 -30.20
#